data_AF-A0A8J3KGA2-F1
#
_entry.id   AF-A0A8J3KGA2-F1
#
_cell.length_a   1.000
_cell.length_b   1.000
_cell.length_c   1.000
_cell.angle_alpha   90.00
_cell.angle_beta   90.00
_cell.angle_gamma   90.00
#
_symmetry.space_group_name_H-M   'P 1'
#
loop_
_entity.id
_entity.type
_entity.pdbx_description
1 polymer ?
#
loop_
_entity_poly.entity_id
_entity_poly.type
_entity_poly.pdbx_seq_one_letter_code
_entity_poly.pdbx_strand_id
1 'polypeptide(L)'
;MIEWLDAVWSRTHLVQIVEGGEDGGPLSGRAVLAELRSAPSIDAGRTLTTTGCFTDDICRCHGGPTIVLLDAAGQVLTSASLHGHGSVSWQRSRFRTDLVVADPTALHLFLAEHGVPDQLASFLAPLADLLNLHEGQPQFRPAGKTAKRYLAERGVPEVLHAQLVTITGQQAGELSDDQVDDIRQRLAAATSPPTDRAVLLLSWLGRLTIPAEALWGEGVLVRQLLADLSLPDITTAASDIRTAHVAMGVVNLALHAGDDGMLAMAVGPTLRQLFSPAPADDIVG
;
A
#
# COMPACT_ATOMS: atom_id res chain seq x y z
N MET A 1 -2.81 30.01 -7.09
CA MET A 1 -2.02 28.81 -7.47
C MET A 1 -2.71 28.03 -8.58
N ILE A 2 -4.01 27.73 -8.44
CA ILE A 2 -4.81 26.95 -9.40
C ILE A 2 -4.63 27.44 -10.85
N GLU A 3 -4.82 28.73 -11.13
CA GLU A 3 -4.64 29.30 -12.48
C GLU A 3 -3.23 29.06 -13.06
N TRP A 4 -2.20 29.11 -12.21
CA TRP A 4 -0.82 28.84 -12.62
C TRP A 4 -0.62 27.35 -12.93
N LEU A 5 -1.17 26.45 -12.11
CA LEU A 5 -1.13 25.01 -12.38
C LEU A 5 -1.86 24.67 -13.68
N ASP A 6 -3.04 25.25 -13.91
CA ASP A 6 -3.80 25.05 -15.15
C ASP A 6 -3.01 25.49 -16.38
N ALA A 7 -2.33 26.64 -16.31
CA ALA A 7 -1.48 27.13 -17.38
C ALA A 7 -0.28 26.19 -17.64
N VAL A 8 0.33 25.63 -16.58
CA VAL A 8 1.42 24.66 -16.73
C VAL A 8 0.92 23.35 -17.34
N TRP A 9 -0.15 22.77 -16.81
CA TRP A 9 -0.74 21.54 -17.32
C TRP A 9 -1.17 21.65 -18.79
N SER A 10 -1.67 22.80 -19.23
CA SER A 10 -2.03 23.04 -20.64
C SER A 10 -0.86 22.92 -21.62
N ARG A 11 0.38 23.01 -21.12
CA ARG A 11 1.63 22.91 -21.90
C ARG A 11 2.33 21.56 -21.71
N THR A 12 1.89 20.75 -20.77
CA THR A 12 2.46 19.44 -20.46
C THR A 12 2.21 18.46 -21.60
N HIS A 13 3.28 17.84 -22.09
CA HIS A 13 3.21 16.78 -23.11
C HIS A 13 3.65 15.42 -22.56
N LEU A 14 4.41 15.41 -21.47
CA LEU A 14 4.91 14.23 -20.80
C LEU A 14 4.90 14.49 -19.29
N VAL A 15 4.46 13.49 -18.53
CA VAL A 15 4.65 13.46 -17.08
C VAL A 15 5.63 12.35 -16.75
N GLN A 16 6.66 12.66 -15.97
CA GLN A 16 7.56 11.67 -15.41
C GLN A 16 7.32 11.56 -13.91
N ILE A 17 7.22 10.34 -13.40
CA ILE A 17 7.32 10.06 -11.97
C ILE A 17 8.75 9.64 -11.72
N VAL A 18 9.48 10.39 -10.89
CA VAL A 18 10.88 10.13 -10.58
C VAL A 18 11.06 9.76 -9.12
N GLU A 19 12.12 9.02 -8.82
CA GLU A 19 12.46 8.57 -7.47
C GLU A 19 12.74 9.74 -6.52
N GLY A 20 12.35 9.56 -5.26
CA GLY A 20 12.71 10.45 -4.16
C GLY A 20 11.94 11.76 -4.12
N GLY A 21 11.91 12.34 -2.92
CA GLY A 21 11.24 13.60 -2.64
C GLY A 21 12.20 14.78 -2.73
N GLU A 22 12.07 15.75 -1.83
CA GLU A 22 12.88 16.97 -1.82
C GLU A 22 14.38 16.74 -1.54
N ASP A 23 14.75 15.62 -0.93
CA ASP A 23 16.15 15.24 -0.63
C ASP A 23 16.83 14.43 -1.75
N GLY A 24 16.10 14.03 -2.79
CA GLY A 24 16.61 13.20 -3.90
C GLY A 24 17.58 13.90 -4.86
N GLY A 25 18.12 15.07 -4.52
CA GLY A 25 19.05 15.81 -5.39
C GLY A 25 18.39 16.41 -6.65
N PRO A 26 19.16 16.81 -7.67
CA PRO A 26 18.62 17.42 -8.91
C PRO A 26 17.73 16.45 -9.70
N LEU A 27 16.60 16.94 -10.24
CA LEU A 27 15.63 16.12 -11.00
C LEU A 27 16.25 15.32 -12.15
N SER A 28 17.21 15.92 -12.87
CA SER A 28 17.86 15.29 -14.02
C SER A 28 18.76 14.09 -13.68
N GLY A 29 19.09 13.88 -12.41
CA GLY A 29 19.89 12.75 -11.93
C GLY A 29 19.07 11.62 -11.31
N ARG A 30 17.75 11.78 -11.20
CA ARG A 30 16.87 10.81 -10.52
C ARG A 30 16.40 9.73 -11.49
N ALA A 31 16.20 8.52 -10.98
CA ALA A 31 15.62 7.44 -11.76
C ALA A 31 14.17 7.76 -12.14
N VAL A 32 13.81 7.55 -13.40
CA VAL A 32 12.42 7.63 -13.86
C VAL A 32 11.74 6.31 -13.51
N LEU A 33 10.73 6.37 -12.66
CA LEU A 33 9.93 5.23 -12.21
C LEU A 33 8.80 4.91 -13.19
N ALA A 34 8.14 5.94 -13.72
CA ALA A 34 7.05 5.81 -14.68
C ALA A 34 6.94 7.02 -15.60
N GLU A 35 6.30 6.84 -16.74
CA GLU A 35 6.00 7.91 -17.70
C GLU A 35 4.55 7.88 -18.16
N LEU A 36 3.88 9.03 -18.11
CA LEU A 36 2.53 9.21 -18.65
C LEU A 36 2.65 9.95 -19.98
N ARG A 37 2.36 9.23 -21.08
CA ARG A 37 2.52 9.73 -22.45
C ARG A 37 1.21 9.93 -23.19
N SER A 38 0.14 9.25 -22.76
CA SER A 38 -1.17 9.35 -23.41
C SER A 38 -1.97 10.50 -22.83
N ALA A 39 -2.78 11.17 -23.67
CA ALA A 39 -3.67 12.22 -23.18
C ALA A 39 -4.56 11.75 -22.01
N PRO A 40 -5.19 10.56 -22.05
CA PRO A 40 -5.97 10.07 -20.91
C PRO A 40 -5.17 9.91 -19.62
N SER A 41 -3.93 9.38 -19.69
CA SER A 41 -3.08 9.23 -18.50
C SER A 41 -2.61 10.58 -17.94
N ILE A 42 -2.32 11.55 -18.81
CA ILE A 42 -1.90 12.90 -18.41
C ILE A 42 -3.08 13.63 -17.76
N ASP A 43 -4.28 13.53 -18.34
CA ASP A 43 -5.50 14.14 -17.78
C ASP A 43 -5.87 13.51 -16.43
N ALA A 44 -5.78 12.18 -16.30
CA ALA A 44 -5.99 11.51 -15.02
C ALA A 44 -4.98 11.97 -13.96
N GLY A 45 -3.69 12.00 -14.32
CA GLY A 45 -2.64 12.51 -13.44
C GLY A 45 -2.88 13.96 -13.01
N ARG A 46 -3.33 14.82 -13.93
CA ARG A 46 -3.75 16.20 -13.62
C ARG A 46 -4.86 16.21 -12.59
N THR A 47 -6.00 15.56 -12.89
CA THR A 47 -7.16 15.56 -12.01
C THR A 47 -6.82 15.10 -10.60
N LEU A 48 -6.06 14.00 -10.47
CA LEU A 48 -5.69 13.39 -9.19
C LEU A 48 -4.70 14.23 -8.37
N THR A 49 -3.99 15.18 -9.00
CA THR A 49 -2.92 15.96 -8.35
C THR A 49 -3.20 17.45 -8.30
N THR A 50 -4.34 17.90 -8.81
CA THR A 50 -4.79 19.30 -8.75
C THR A 50 -6.16 19.49 -8.10
N THR A 51 -6.91 18.41 -7.86
CA THR A 51 -8.23 18.48 -7.21
C THR A 51 -8.10 18.17 -5.72
N GLY A 52 -8.59 19.07 -4.86
CA GLY A 52 -8.48 18.96 -3.41
C GLY A 52 -8.47 20.33 -2.72
N CYS A 53 -7.92 20.39 -1.52
CA CYS A 53 -7.77 21.61 -0.74
C CYS A 53 -6.31 21.96 -0.49
N PHE A 54 -5.92 23.20 -0.78
CA PHE A 54 -4.63 23.72 -0.36
C PHE A 54 -4.64 24.04 1.13
N THR A 55 -3.58 23.66 1.83
CA THR A 55 -3.39 23.93 3.26
C THR A 55 -2.58 25.19 3.49
N ASP A 56 -2.67 25.80 4.68
CA ASP A 56 -1.80 26.93 5.06
C ASP A 56 -0.44 26.48 5.67
N ASP A 57 -0.16 25.18 5.69
CA ASP A 57 1.14 24.59 6.11
C ASP A 57 1.65 23.59 5.07
N ILE A 58 2.88 23.13 5.26
CA ILE A 58 3.53 22.06 4.45
C ILE A 58 3.89 20.86 5.32
N CYS A 59 3.87 19.66 4.73
CA CYS A 59 4.62 18.55 5.31
C CYS A 59 6.07 18.98 5.49
N ARG A 60 6.72 18.51 6.55
CA ARG A 60 8.17 18.71 6.79
C ARG A 60 8.99 17.48 6.38
N CYS A 61 8.32 16.38 6.04
CA CYS A 61 8.93 15.20 5.44
C CYS A 61 9.56 15.52 4.08
N HIS A 62 10.52 14.72 3.64
CA HIS A 62 11.12 14.89 2.31
C HIS A 62 10.13 14.50 1.20
N GLY A 63 9.17 13.63 1.49
CA GLY A 63 8.20 13.11 0.51
C GLY A 63 8.69 11.83 -0.15
N GLY A 64 7.78 11.18 -0.87
CA GLY A 64 8.04 10.03 -1.73
C GLY A 64 8.38 10.46 -3.15
N PRO A 65 7.97 9.69 -4.18
CA PRO A 65 8.22 10.02 -5.57
C PRO A 65 7.80 11.44 -5.97
N THR A 66 8.49 11.99 -6.96
CA THR A 66 8.25 13.33 -7.49
C THR A 66 7.62 13.26 -8.87
N ILE A 67 6.50 13.96 -9.06
CA ILE A 67 5.87 14.23 -10.36
C ILE A 67 6.63 15.36 -11.03
N VAL A 68 7.02 15.17 -12.29
CA VAL A 68 7.70 16.16 -13.13
C VAL A 68 6.88 16.37 -14.39
N LEU A 69 6.50 17.62 -14.66
CA LEU A 69 5.77 18.00 -15.87
C LEU A 69 6.75 18.52 -16.91
N LEU A 70 6.73 17.95 -18.10
CA LEU A 70 7.61 18.32 -19.20
C LEU A 70 6.82 18.83 -20.41
N ASP A 71 7.39 19.79 -21.12
CA ASP A 71 6.85 20.27 -22.39
C ASP A 71 7.24 19.36 -23.58
N ALA A 72 6.81 19.74 -24.78
CA ALA A 72 7.10 18.99 -26.01
C ALA A 72 8.61 18.88 -26.34
N ALA A 73 9.44 19.78 -25.82
CA ALA A 73 10.88 19.76 -25.99
C ALA A 73 11.61 19.00 -24.86
N GLY A 74 10.86 18.38 -23.94
CA GLY A 74 11.41 17.69 -22.77
C GLY A 74 11.97 18.64 -21.71
N GLN A 75 11.60 19.93 -21.73
CA GLN A 75 11.99 20.86 -20.69
C GLN A 75 11.05 20.74 -19.49
N VAL A 76 11.63 20.76 -18.30
CA VAL A 76 10.86 20.75 -17.04
C VAL A 76 10.08 22.05 -16.91
N LEU A 77 8.76 21.94 -16.87
CA LEU A 77 7.86 23.05 -16.59
C LEU A 77 7.71 23.27 -15.08
N THR A 78 7.54 22.17 -14.33
CA THR A 78 7.43 22.18 -12.86
C THR A 78 7.57 20.76 -12.29
N SER A 79 7.62 20.66 -10.97
CA SER A 79 7.53 19.41 -10.23
C SER A 79 6.65 19.51 -8.99
N ALA A 80 6.23 18.34 -8.47
CA ALA A 80 5.61 18.17 -7.17
C ALA A 80 6.03 16.87 -6.50
N SER A 81 6.36 16.94 -5.22
CA SER A 81 6.62 15.76 -4.39
C SER A 81 5.32 15.22 -3.78
N LEU A 82 5.16 13.90 -3.76
CA LEU A 82 4.08 13.22 -3.04
C LEU A 82 4.40 13.07 -1.56
N HIS A 83 3.41 13.24 -0.69
CA HIS A 83 3.57 13.18 0.77
C HIS A 83 2.50 12.31 1.41
N GLY A 84 2.94 11.28 2.14
CA GLY A 84 2.04 10.35 2.82
C GLY A 84 1.05 9.70 1.86
N HIS A 85 -0.19 9.51 2.32
CA HIS A 85 -1.26 8.91 1.54
C HIS A 85 -2.04 9.91 0.67
N GLY A 86 -1.91 11.23 0.88
CA GLY A 86 -2.89 12.15 0.29
C GLY A 86 -2.49 13.59 0.15
N SER A 87 -1.19 13.89 0.14
CA SER A 87 -0.70 15.26 -0.05
C SER A 87 0.24 15.37 -1.25
N VAL A 88 0.12 16.48 -1.99
CA VAL A 88 0.98 16.83 -3.12
C VAL A 88 1.52 18.24 -2.91
N SER A 89 2.84 18.41 -2.93
CA SER A 89 3.49 19.72 -2.73
C SER A 89 4.07 20.22 -4.05
N TRP A 90 3.34 21.10 -4.75
CA TRP A 90 3.80 21.73 -5.99
C TRP A 90 4.81 22.84 -5.70
N GLN A 91 5.96 22.82 -6.38
CA GLN A 91 7.05 23.82 -6.20
C GLN A 91 7.21 24.25 -4.73
N ARG A 92 7.42 23.28 -3.84
CA ARG A 92 7.35 23.47 -2.39
C ARG A 92 8.14 24.67 -1.87
N SER A 93 9.32 24.92 -2.43
CA SER A 93 10.18 26.07 -2.08
C SER A 93 9.56 27.43 -2.43
N ARG A 94 8.73 27.49 -3.48
CA ARG A 94 8.04 28.70 -3.96
C ARG A 94 6.73 28.94 -3.21
N PHE A 95 5.88 27.93 -3.10
CA PHE A 95 4.51 28.15 -2.62
C PHE A 95 4.32 27.85 -1.14
N ARG A 96 5.11 26.95 -0.56
CA ARG A 96 5.03 26.59 0.86
C ARG A 96 3.60 26.23 1.31
N THR A 97 2.91 25.42 0.52
CA THR A 97 1.60 24.84 0.84
C THR A 97 1.52 23.45 0.20
N ASP A 98 0.76 22.57 0.83
CA ASP A 98 0.42 21.26 0.30
C ASP A 98 -1.02 21.25 -0.23
N LEU A 99 -1.26 20.47 -1.27
CA LEU A 99 -2.60 20.09 -1.71
C LEU A 99 -2.97 18.77 -1.05
N VAL A 100 -3.95 18.77 -0.15
CA VAL A 100 -4.64 17.53 0.27
C VAL A 100 -5.56 17.12 -0.87
N VAL A 101 -5.26 15.99 -1.53
CA VAL A 101 -6.00 15.55 -2.72
C VAL A 101 -7.39 15.03 -2.34
N ALA A 102 -8.35 15.26 -3.22
CA ALA A 102 -9.74 14.85 -3.00
C ALA A 102 -9.94 13.32 -3.03
N ASP A 103 -9.13 12.61 -3.81
CA ASP A 103 -9.17 11.14 -3.93
C ASP A 103 -7.76 10.54 -3.82
N PRO A 104 -7.21 10.42 -2.59
CA PRO A 104 -5.90 9.84 -2.34
C PRO A 104 -5.79 8.38 -2.77
N THR A 105 -6.89 7.63 -2.61
CA THR A 105 -6.99 6.22 -3.00
C THR A 105 -6.79 6.07 -4.51
N ALA A 106 -7.49 6.86 -5.32
CA ALA A 106 -7.34 6.80 -6.76
C ALA A 106 -5.95 7.24 -7.22
N LEU A 107 -5.32 8.22 -6.56
CA LEU A 107 -3.95 8.65 -6.86
C LEU A 107 -2.95 7.51 -6.69
N HIS A 108 -2.93 6.85 -5.53
CA HIS A 108 -1.96 5.78 -5.29
C HIS A 108 -2.22 4.53 -6.14
N LEU A 109 -3.48 4.15 -6.36
CA LEU A 109 -3.81 3.07 -7.28
C LEU A 109 -3.38 3.39 -8.71
N PHE A 110 -3.61 4.63 -9.17
CA PHE A 110 -3.18 5.07 -10.50
C PHE A 110 -1.66 4.99 -10.66
N LEU A 111 -0.89 5.41 -9.65
CA LEU A 111 0.57 5.33 -9.69
C LEU A 111 1.06 3.87 -9.67
N ALA A 112 0.45 3.01 -8.84
CA ALA A 112 0.76 1.59 -8.78
C ALA A 112 0.50 0.89 -10.14
N GLU A 113 -0.65 1.19 -10.77
CA GLU A 113 -1.01 0.68 -12.10
C GLU A 113 0.00 1.10 -13.19
N HIS A 114 0.69 2.23 -13.00
CA HIS A 114 1.77 2.70 -13.89
C HIS A 114 3.17 2.20 -13.48
N GLY A 115 3.27 1.29 -12.52
CA GLY A 115 4.53 0.66 -12.10
C GLY A 115 5.38 1.50 -11.16
N VAL A 116 4.81 2.55 -10.55
CA VAL A 116 5.51 3.27 -9.48
C VAL A 116 5.56 2.35 -8.25
N PRO A 117 6.73 2.08 -7.66
CA PRO A 117 6.85 1.20 -6.51
C PRO A 117 6.24 1.81 -5.23
N ASP A 118 5.97 0.93 -4.25
CA ASP A 118 5.55 1.26 -2.89
C ASP A 118 4.27 2.10 -2.78
N GLN A 119 3.40 2.07 -3.78
CA GLN A 119 2.16 2.86 -3.75
C GLN A 119 1.09 2.18 -2.89
N LEU A 120 1.03 0.85 -2.90
CA LEU A 120 0.20 0.09 -1.97
C LEU A 120 0.63 0.29 -0.50
N ALA A 121 1.91 0.53 -0.24
CA ALA A 121 2.42 0.81 1.11
C ALA A 121 1.81 2.08 1.72
N SER A 122 1.38 3.05 0.90
CA SER A 122 0.71 4.26 1.37
C SER A 122 -0.59 3.98 2.13
N PHE A 123 -1.22 2.82 1.90
CA PHE A 123 -2.45 2.41 2.56
C PHE A 123 -2.22 1.77 3.94
N LEU A 124 -0.97 1.53 4.36
CA LEU A 124 -0.68 0.84 5.62
C LEU A 124 -1.30 1.56 6.83
N ALA A 125 -1.02 2.86 6.97
CA ALA A 125 -1.54 3.67 8.07
C ALA A 125 -3.08 3.78 8.06
N PRO A 126 -3.75 4.20 6.96
CA PRO A 126 -5.20 4.33 6.96
C PRO A 126 -5.93 2.99 7.15
N LEU A 127 -5.38 1.87 6.65
CA LEU A 127 -5.95 0.54 6.93
C LEU A 127 -5.75 0.12 8.38
N ALA A 128 -4.60 0.43 8.99
CA ALA A 128 -4.36 0.13 10.39
C ALA A 128 -5.29 0.91 11.31
N ASP A 129 -5.53 2.19 11.02
CA ASP A 129 -6.51 3.02 11.72
C ASP A 129 -7.92 2.42 11.56
N LEU A 130 -8.32 2.11 10.33
CA LEU A 130 -9.64 1.54 10.02
C LEU A 130 -9.91 0.20 10.71
N LEU A 131 -8.89 -0.66 10.77
CA LEU A 131 -8.97 -1.99 11.36
C LEU A 131 -8.58 -2.03 12.85
N ASN A 132 -8.17 -0.89 13.42
CA ASN A 132 -7.64 -0.77 14.78
C ASN A 132 -6.52 -1.79 15.07
N LEU A 133 -5.53 -1.85 14.17
CA LEU A 133 -4.41 -2.81 14.24
C LEU A 133 -3.18 -2.27 14.98
N HIS A 134 -3.31 -1.13 15.66
CA HIS A 134 -2.21 -0.60 16.47
C HIS A 134 -1.90 -1.50 17.65
N GLU A 135 -0.61 -1.62 17.98
CA GLU A 135 -0.19 -2.26 19.22
C GLU A 135 -0.75 -1.52 20.46
N GLY A 136 -1.70 -2.16 21.15
CA GLY A 136 -2.21 -1.69 22.44
C GLY A 136 -1.61 -2.42 23.66
N GLN A 137 -1.32 -3.73 23.53
CA GLN A 137 -0.76 -4.67 24.53
C GLN A 137 -0.21 -5.92 23.79
N PRO A 138 0.48 -6.87 24.48
CA PRO A 138 1.83 -7.35 24.14
C PRO A 138 2.12 -7.53 22.64
N GLN A 139 3.30 -7.06 22.23
CA GLN A 139 3.78 -7.00 20.84
C GLN A 139 3.67 -8.31 20.09
N PHE A 140 3.86 -9.45 20.75
CA PHE A 140 3.69 -10.78 20.18
C PHE A 140 2.69 -11.60 20.99
N ARG A 141 1.89 -12.40 20.29
CA ARG A 141 0.99 -13.39 20.89
C ARG A 141 1.77 -14.30 21.83
N PRO A 142 1.26 -14.54 23.05
CA PRO A 142 1.87 -15.49 23.97
C PRO A 142 1.69 -16.94 23.50
N ALA A 143 2.51 -17.85 24.02
CA ALA A 143 2.31 -19.30 23.87
C ALA A 143 1.30 -19.84 24.92
N GLY A 144 0.94 -21.13 24.79
CA GLY A 144 0.09 -21.86 25.72
C GLY A 144 -1.40 -21.53 25.59
N LYS A 145 -2.21 -21.82 26.61
CA LYS A 145 -3.68 -21.72 26.55
C LYS A 145 -4.19 -20.34 26.08
N THR A 146 -3.49 -19.27 26.44
CA THR A 146 -3.82 -17.90 26.05
C THR A 146 -3.70 -17.68 24.54
N ALA A 147 -2.78 -18.37 23.86
CA ALA A 147 -2.57 -18.27 22.42
C ALA A 147 -3.83 -18.62 21.62
N LYS A 148 -4.62 -19.60 22.09
CA LYS A 148 -5.76 -20.14 21.33
C LYS A 148 -6.78 -19.05 20.97
N ARG A 149 -7.01 -18.09 21.89
CA ARG A 149 -7.88 -16.95 21.64
C ARG A 149 -7.34 -16.07 20.52
N TYR A 150 -6.06 -15.68 20.61
CA TYR A 150 -5.41 -14.83 19.60
C TYR A 150 -5.37 -15.50 18.21
N LEU A 151 -5.09 -16.80 18.14
CA LEU A 151 -5.09 -17.55 16.89
C LEU A 151 -6.49 -17.53 16.23
N ALA A 152 -7.56 -17.67 17.02
CA ALA A 152 -8.92 -17.56 16.51
C ALA A 152 -9.28 -16.13 16.07
N GLU A 153 -8.95 -15.11 16.87
CA GLU A 153 -9.19 -13.69 16.55
C GLU A 153 -8.48 -13.25 15.26
N ARG A 154 -7.28 -13.79 15.02
CA ARG A 154 -6.48 -13.56 13.81
C ARG A 154 -6.90 -14.40 12.61
N GLY A 155 -7.93 -15.25 12.76
CA GLY A 155 -8.39 -16.10 11.66
C GLY A 155 -7.33 -17.12 11.21
N VAL A 156 -6.44 -17.55 12.11
CA VAL A 156 -5.45 -18.59 11.80
C VAL A 156 -6.22 -19.90 11.50
N PRO A 157 -5.89 -20.62 10.42
CA PRO A 157 -6.54 -21.90 10.10
C PRO A 157 -6.48 -22.88 11.27
N GLU A 158 -7.63 -23.46 11.66
CA GLU A 158 -7.75 -24.31 12.85
C GLU A 158 -6.79 -25.51 12.85
N VAL A 159 -6.48 -26.04 11.65
CA VAL A 159 -5.50 -27.13 11.46
C VAL A 159 -4.11 -26.79 12.01
N LEU A 160 -3.76 -25.51 12.07
CA LEU A 160 -2.47 -25.02 12.56
C LEU A 160 -2.47 -24.70 14.06
N HIS A 161 -3.65 -24.65 14.71
CA HIS A 161 -3.74 -24.19 16.10
C HIS A 161 -2.94 -25.06 17.05
N ALA A 162 -3.03 -26.39 16.92
CA ALA A 162 -2.34 -27.31 17.83
C ALA A 162 -0.81 -27.11 17.85
N GLN A 163 -0.22 -26.74 16.71
CA GLN A 163 1.20 -26.45 16.58
C GLN A 163 1.54 -25.02 17.03
N LEU A 164 0.79 -24.03 16.56
CA LEU A 164 1.09 -22.62 16.84
C LEU A 164 0.80 -22.21 18.29
N VAL A 165 -0.06 -22.96 18.99
CA VAL A 165 -0.33 -22.71 20.43
C VAL A 165 0.91 -22.95 21.29
N THR A 166 1.88 -23.77 20.86
CA THR A 166 3.05 -24.13 21.68
C THR A 166 4.19 -23.13 21.58
N ILE A 167 4.11 -22.18 20.64
CA ILE A 167 5.15 -21.18 20.38
C ILE A 167 4.58 -19.76 20.48
N THR A 168 5.43 -18.79 20.77
CA THR A 168 5.04 -17.37 20.74
C THR A 168 4.95 -16.86 19.31
N GLY A 169 4.30 -15.71 19.12
CA GLY A 169 4.26 -15.05 17.81
C GLY A 169 5.67 -14.69 17.29
N GLN A 170 6.61 -14.35 18.17
CA GLN A 170 8.00 -14.12 17.80
C GLN A 170 8.66 -15.40 17.25
N GLN A 171 8.56 -16.50 18.01
CA GLN A 171 9.15 -17.79 17.63
C GLN A 171 8.56 -18.34 16.33
N ALA A 172 7.31 -18.01 16.01
CA ALA A 172 6.70 -18.39 14.75
C ALA A 172 7.46 -17.83 13.54
N GLY A 173 8.06 -16.64 13.66
CA GLY A 173 8.89 -16.05 12.60
C GLY A 173 10.32 -16.60 12.52
N GLU A 174 10.71 -17.45 13.48
CA GLU A 174 12.05 -18.03 13.62
C GLU A 174 12.05 -19.54 13.31
N LEU A 175 10.95 -20.08 12.77
CA LEU A 175 10.83 -21.49 12.40
C LEU A 175 11.82 -21.86 11.30
N SER A 176 12.35 -23.08 11.36
CA SER A 176 13.21 -23.62 10.30
C SER A 176 12.41 -23.96 9.03
N ASP A 177 13.08 -24.06 7.89
CA ASP A 177 12.44 -24.41 6.61
C ASP A 177 11.62 -25.72 6.71
N ASP A 178 12.16 -26.77 7.36
CA ASP A 178 11.43 -28.02 7.60
C ASP A 178 10.12 -27.84 8.39
N GLN A 179 10.11 -26.91 9.35
CA GLN A 179 8.91 -26.61 10.16
C GLN A 179 7.89 -25.81 9.36
N VAL A 180 8.35 -24.89 8.50
CA VAL A 180 7.49 -24.14 7.58
C VAL A 180 6.89 -25.08 6.54
N ASP A 181 7.66 -26.04 6.02
CA ASP A 181 7.19 -27.04 5.06
C ASP A 181 6.12 -27.98 5.66
N ASP A 182 6.27 -28.41 6.92
CA ASP A 182 5.22 -29.16 7.62
C ASP A 182 3.92 -28.33 7.73
N ILE A 183 4.02 -27.03 8.03
CA ILE A 183 2.87 -26.12 8.07
C ILE A 183 2.22 -26.00 6.68
N ARG A 184 3.01 -25.84 5.61
CA ARG A 184 2.51 -25.79 4.23
C ARG A 184 1.74 -27.05 3.87
N GLN A 185 2.32 -28.23 4.16
CA GLN A 185 1.69 -29.52 3.88
C GLN A 185 0.36 -29.69 4.64
N ARG A 186 0.32 -29.32 5.91
CA ARG A 186 -0.94 -29.35 6.71
C ARG A 186 -2.00 -28.43 6.13
N LEU A 187 -1.62 -27.21 5.73
CA LEU A 187 -2.53 -26.24 5.15
C LEU A 187 -3.05 -26.73 3.78
N ALA A 188 -2.19 -27.28 2.94
CA ALA A 188 -2.57 -27.86 1.64
C ALA A 188 -3.51 -29.07 1.79
N ALA A 189 -3.29 -29.92 2.80
CA ALA A 189 -4.15 -31.05 3.10
C ALA A 189 -5.54 -30.61 3.61
N ALA A 190 -5.61 -29.53 4.40
CA ALA A 190 -6.87 -29.02 4.94
C ALA A 190 -7.64 -28.11 3.97
N THR A 191 -6.94 -27.44 3.06
CA THR A 191 -7.52 -26.49 2.10
C THR A 191 -6.85 -26.70 0.74
N SER A 192 -7.50 -27.48 -0.13
CA SER A 192 -6.91 -27.95 -1.39
C SER A 192 -6.72 -26.88 -2.47
N PRO A 193 -7.64 -25.91 -2.68
CA PRO A 193 -7.43 -24.86 -3.67
C PRO A 193 -6.35 -23.86 -3.22
N PRO A 194 -5.35 -23.52 -4.07
CA PRO A 194 -4.31 -22.54 -3.73
C PRO A 194 -4.87 -21.13 -3.52
N THR A 195 -5.92 -20.76 -4.27
CA THR A 195 -6.63 -19.48 -4.10
C THR A 195 -7.26 -19.36 -2.71
N ASP A 196 -7.92 -20.42 -2.22
CA ASP A 196 -8.53 -20.43 -0.90
C ASP A 196 -7.47 -20.33 0.21
N ARG A 197 -6.32 -20.99 0.02
CA ARG A 197 -5.17 -20.81 0.91
C ARG A 197 -4.65 -19.38 0.91
N ALA A 198 -4.52 -18.76 -0.27
CA ALA A 198 -4.11 -17.37 -0.38
C ALA A 198 -5.08 -16.44 0.36
N VAL A 199 -6.40 -16.65 0.26
CA VAL A 199 -7.40 -15.89 1.02
C VAL A 199 -7.18 -16.01 2.53
N LEU A 200 -7.01 -17.23 3.03
CA LEU A 200 -6.79 -17.47 4.46
C LEU A 200 -5.50 -16.80 4.96
N LEU A 201 -4.41 -16.93 4.20
CA LEU A 201 -3.11 -16.37 4.56
C LEU A 201 -3.11 -14.84 4.47
N LEU A 202 -3.70 -14.25 3.43
CA LEU A 202 -3.85 -12.79 3.31
C LEU A 202 -4.73 -12.24 4.45
N SER A 203 -5.85 -12.91 4.77
CA SER A 203 -6.68 -12.50 5.89
C SER A 203 -5.97 -12.64 7.24
N TRP A 204 -5.14 -13.67 7.45
CA TRP A 204 -4.33 -13.81 8.65
C TRP A 204 -3.31 -12.67 8.73
N LEU A 205 -2.54 -12.45 7.66
CA LEU A 205 -1.54 -11.38 7.59
C LEU A 205 -2.16 -9.99 7.89
N GLY A 206 -3.33 -9.70 7.31
CA GLY A 206 -4.01 -8.43 7.52
C GLY A 206 -4.76 -8.28 8.85
N ARG A 207 -4.71 -9.29 9.73
CA ARG A 207 -5.21 -9.22 11.11
C ARG A 207 -4.09 -9.07 12.14
N LEU A 208 -2.83 -9.11 11.71
CA LEU A 208 -1.68 -8.92 12.60
C LEU A 208 -1.54 -7.45 12.97
N THR A 209 -1.19 -7.19 14.23
CA THR A 209 -0.98 -5.82 14.70
C THR A 209 0.32 -5.25 14.14
N ILE A 210 0.32 -3.95 13.88
CA ILE A 210 1.47 -3.22 13.35
C ILE A 210 2.14 -2.34 14.43
N PRO A 211 3.47 -2.14 14.33
CA PRO A 211 4.39 -2.77 13.38
C PRO A 211 4.81 -4.21 13.72
N ALA A 212 4.81 -4.61 14.99
CA ALA A 212 5.60 -5.72 15.50
C ALA A 212 5.29 -7.06 14.85
N GLU A 213 4.05 -7.52 14.96
CA GLU A 213 3.65 -8.85 14.49
C GLU A 213 3.47 -8.93 12.98
N ALA A 214 3.05 -7.85 12.34
CA ALA A 214 2.94 -7.84 10.90
C ALA A 214 4.33 -7.82 10.27
N LEU A 215 5.30 -7.08 10.81
CA LEU A 215 6.65 -6.94 10.21
C LEU A 215 7.64 -8.03 10.68
N TRP A 216 7.48 -8.54 11.90
CA TRP A 216 8.31 -9.60 12.50
C TRP A 216 7.45 -10.75 13.06
N GLY A 217 8.06 -11.84 13.51
CA GLY A 217 7.30 -12.94 14.13
C GLY A 217 6.30 -13.59 13.17
N GLU A 218 5.02 -13.68 13.54
CA GLU A 218 3.99 -14.36 12.74
C GLU A 218 3.88 -13.81 11.32
N GLY A 219 4.06 -12.50 11.11
CA GLY A 219 4.03 -11.92 9.76
C GLY A 219 5.10 -12.50 8.84
N VAL A 220 6.28 -12.83 9.37
CA VAL A 220 7.36 -13.50 8.62
C VAL A 220 6.92 -14.88 8.19
N LEU A 221 6.34 -15.67 9.11
CA LEU A 221 5.80 -16.99 8.80
C LEU A 221 4.74 -16.90 7.69
N VAL A 222 3.75 -16.01 7.84
CA VAL A 222 2.66 -15.92 6.87
C VAL A 222 3.18 -15.51 5.48
N ARG A 223 4.15 -14.60 5.41
CA ARG A 223 4.83 -14.26 4.15
C ARG A 223 5.59 -15.44 3.53
N GLN A 224 6.28 -16.24 4.33
CA GLN A 224 6.94 -17.46 3.85
C GLN A 224 5.93 -18.48 3.31
N LEU A 225 4.76 -18.61 3.94
CA LEU A 225 3.68 -19.46 3.44
C LEU A 225 3.07 -18.93 2.14
N LEU A 226 2.88 -17.60 2.03
CA LEU A 226 2.40 -16.95 0.80
C LEU A 226 3.38 -17.09 -0.36
N ALA A 227 4.69 -17.09 -0.10
CA ALA A 227 5.73 -17.21 -1.12
C ALA A 227 5.73 -18.56 -1.87
N ASP A 228 5.07 -19.58 -1.34
CA ASP A 228 4.87 -20.89 -2.00
C ASP A 228 3.68 -20.87 -2.99
N LEU A 229 2.82 -19.85 -2.92
CA LEU A 229 1.69 -19.70 -3.82
C LEU A 229 2.06 -18.89 -5.05
N SER A 230 1.41 -19.20 -6.18
CA SER A 230 1.64 -18.45 -7.40
C SER A 230 1.02 -17.05 -7.30
N LEU A 231 1.66 -16.06 -7.91
CA LEU A 231 1.13 -14.70 -7.98
C LEU A 231 -0.31 -14.65 -8.56
N PRO A 232 -0.66 -15.39 -9.63
CA PRO A 232 -2.04 -15.48 -10.10
C PRO A 232 -3.06 -15.93 -9.03
N ASP A 233 -2.69 -16.88 -8.16
CA ASP A 233 -3.57 -17.34 -7.08
C ASP A 233 -3.78 -16.25 -6.03
N ILE A 234 -2.71 -15.50 -5.68
CA ILE A 234 -2.76 -14.38 -4.75
C ILE A 234 -3.60 -13.23 -5.32
N THR A 235 -3.39 -12.87 -6.59
CA THR A 235 -4.16 -11.84 -7.29
C THR A 235 -5.65 -12.21 -7.37
N THR A 236 -5.96 -13.48 -7.68
CA THR A 236 -7.34 -13.98 -7.69
C THR A 236 -7.98 -13.90 -6.31
N ALA A 237 -7.27 -14.36 -5.28
CA ALA A 237 -7.74 -14.26 -3.88
C ALA A 237 -8.02 -12.81 -3.45
N ALA A 238 -7.14 -11.87 -3.83
CA ALA A 238 -7.30 -10.45 -3.53
C ALA A 238 -8.49 -9.80 -4.26
N SER A 239 -8.79 -10.25 -5.49
CA SER A 239 -9.91 -9.76 -6.29
C SER A 239 -11.27 -10.30 -5.82
N ASP A 240 -11.32 -11.60 -5.50
CA ASP A 240 -12.57 -12.30 -5.20
C ASP A 240 -13.08 -12.00 -3.79
N ILE A 241 -12.18 -11.88 -2.80
CA ILE A 241 -12.54 -11.66 -1.40
C ILE A 241 -12.29 -10.22 -0.98
N ARG A 242 -13.34 -9.41 -1.12
CA ARG A 242 -13.34 -7.96 -0.85
C ARG A 242 -13.56 -7.65 0.62
N THR A 243 -12.59 -8.02 1.46
CA THR A 243 -12.60 -7.66 2.88
C THR A 243 -11.43 -6.75 3.22
N ALA A 244 -11.61 -5.89 4.24
CA ALA A 244 -10.55 -5.00 4.71
C ALA A 244 -9.31 -5.76 5.21
N HIS A 245 -9.49 -6.93 5.84
CA HIS A 245 -8.36 -7.77 6.28
C HIS A 245 -7.57 -8.35 5.10
N VAL A 246 -8.25 -8.80 4.03
CA VAL A 246 -7.52 -9.26 2.82
C VAL A 246 -6.78 -8.09 2.18
N ALA A 247 -7.39 -6.91 2.09
CA ALA A 247 -6.71 -5.71 1.57
C ALA A 247 -5.48 -5.33 2.40
N MET A 248 -5.58 -5.34 3.74
CA MET A 248 -4.45 -5.13 4.64
C MET A 248 -3.38 -6.23 4.51
N GLY A 249 -3.77 -7.47 4.24
CA GLY A 249 -2.85 -8.57 3.93
C GLY A 249 -2.05 -8.30 2.65
N VAL A 250 -2.71 -7.84 1.59
CA VAL A 250 -2.05 -7.48 0.32
C VAL A 250 -1.08 -6.31 0.54
N VAL A 251 -1.49 -5.27 1.26
CA VAL A 251 -0.61 -4.13 1.58
C VAL A 251 0.62 -4.56 2.39
N ASN A 252 0.44 -5.41 3.40
CA ASN A 252 1.56 -5.97 4.18
C ASN A 252 2.49 -6.86 3.33
N LEU A 253 1.95 -7.62 2.37
CA LEU A 253 2.74 -8.41 1.45
C LEU A 253 3.57 -7.52 0.53
N ALA A 254 2.94 -6.51 -0.08
CA ALA A 254 3.58 -5.57 -1.00
C ALA A 254 4.73 -4.79 -0.35
N LEU A 255 4.60 -4.44 0.93
CA LEU A 255 5.68 -3.81 1.72
C LEU A 255 6.99 -4.60 1.78
N HIS A 256 6.95 -5.92 1.57
CA HIS A 256 8.13 -6.79 1.66
C HIS A 256 8.52 -7.42 0.32
N ALA A 257 7.54 -7.72 -0.53
CA ALA A 257 7.76 -8.33 -1.84
C ALA A 257 7.93 -7.28 -2.97
N GLY A 258 7.63 -6.01 -2.69
CA GLY A 258 7.48 -4.95 -3.67
C GLY A 258 6.04 -4.81 -4.14
N ASP A 259 5.72 -3.63 -4.67
CA ASP A 259 4.45 -3.36 -5.33
C ASP A 259 4.42 -3.98 -6.73
N ASP A 260 3.27 -4.51 -7.11
CA ASP A 260 2.99 -5.01 -8.45
C ASP A 260 1.67 -4.41 -8.91
N GLY A 261 1.67 -3.77 -10.08
CA GLY A 261 0.47 -3.21 -10.70
C GLY A 261 -0.68 -4.23 -10.80
N MET A 262 -0.39 -5.53 -10.92
CA MET A 262 -1.42 -6.58 -10.90
C MET A 262 -2.11 -6.72 -9.53
N LEU A 263 -1.35 -6.66 -8.43
CA LEU A 263 -1.92 -6.69 -7.08
C LEU A 263 -2.70 -5.40 -6.80
N ALA A 264 -2.20 -4.25 -7.24
CA ALA A 264 -2.91 -2.98 -7.12
C ALA A 264 -4.25 -2.99 -7.85
N MET A 265 -4.30 -3.51 -9.09
CA MET A 265 -5.55 -3.69 -9.82
C MET A 265 -6.53 -4.64 -9.11
N ALA A 266 -6.03 -5.76 -8.57
CA ALA A 266 -6.88 -6.73 -7.87
C ALA A 266 -7.49 -6.17 -6.57
N VAL A 267 -6.69 -5.48 -5.76
CA VAL A 267 -7.16 -4.95 -4.46
C VAL A 267 -7.87 -3.60 -4.59
N GLY A 268 -7.66 -2.90 -5.71
CA GLY A 268 -8.17 -1.54 -5.97
C GLY A 268 -9.67 -1.35 -5.74
N PRO A 269 -10.56 -2.24 -6.23
CA PRO A 269 -12.00 -2.14 -5.95
C PRO A 269 -12.32 -2.16 -4.45
N THR A 270 -11.61 -2.99 -3.66
CA THR A 270 -11.78 -3.06 -2.21
C THR A 270 -11.30 -1.79 -1.55
N LEU A 271 -10.11 -1.28 -1.90
CA LEU A 271 -9.58 -0.03 -1.34
C LEU A 271 -10.47 1.17 -1.65
N ARG A 272 -10.98 1.30 -2.87
CA ARG A 272 -11.95 2.35 -3.25
C ARG A 272 -13.25 2.28 -2.45
N GLN A 273 -13.70 1.07 -2.12
CA GLN A 273 -14.89 0.88 -1.27
C GLN A 273 -14.62 1.29 0.18
N LEU A 274 -13.44 0.99 0.72
CA LEU A 274 -13.07 1.31 2.11
C LEU A 274 -12.79 2.80 2.30
N PHE A 275 -12.20 3.44 1.28
CA PHE A 275 -11.74 4.83 1.30
C PHE A 275 -12.36 5.62 0.16
N SER A 276 -13.69 5.62 0.08
CA SER A 276 -14.41 6.43 -0.91
C SER A 276 -14.16 7.92 -0.67
N PRO A 277 -13.98 8.73 -1.74
CA PRO A 277 -13.76 10.16 -1.59
C PRO A 277 -14.94 10.81 -0.86
N ALA A 278 -14.63 11.80 -0.02
CA ALA A 278 -15.65 12.59 0.65
C ALA A 278 -16.55 13.29 -0.40
N PRO A 279 -17.85 13.42 -0.15
CA PRO A 279 -18.72 14.20 -1.04
C PRO A 279 -18.18 15.63 -1.19
N ALA A 280 -18.27 16.18 -2.39
CA ALA A 280 -17.75 17.53 -2.70
C ALA A 280 -18.32 18.64 -1.81
N ASP A 281 -19.45 18.40 -1.13
CA ASP A 281 -20.12 19.35 -0.25
C ASP A 281 -19.41 19.56 1.11
N ASP A 282 -18.51 18.66 1.52
CA ASP A 282 -17.74 18.78 2.77
C ASP A 282 -16.38 19.49 2.58
N ILE A 283 -16.06 19.94 1.36
CA ILE A 283 -14.75 20.53 0.99
C ILE A 283 -14.76 22.07 1.13
N VAL A 284 -15.89 22.67 1.50
CA VAL A 284 -15.99 24.10 1.83
C VAL A 284 -15.76 24.30 3.33
N GLY A 285 -14.49 24.38 3.73
CA GLY A 285 -14.04 24.77 5.07
C GLY A 285 -12.99 25.86 5.00
#